data_AF-A0A944RMB4-F1
#
_entry.id   AF-A0A944RMB4-F1
#
_cell.length_a   1.000
_cell.length_b   1.000
_cell.length_c   1.000
_cell.angle_alpha   90.00
_cell.angle_beta   90.00
_cell.angle_gamma   90.00
#
_symmetry.space_group_name_H-M   'P 1'
#
loop_
_entity.id
_entity.type
_entity.pdbx_description
1 polymer ?
#
loop_
_entity_poly.entity_id
_entity_poly.type
_entity_poly.pdbx_seq_one_letter_code
_entity_poly.pdbx_strand_id
1 'polypeptide(L)'
;MTDPPVEFLSLLGDAGLLEDGESPVFEAMEGGVASDIWRADLKRGPVCVKKALAKLKVAEDWRAPIERNAYEAEWLEIAGSIIPGAAPEILARDAAQ
;
A
#
# COMPACT_ATOMS: atom_id res chain seq x y z
N MET A 1 5.07 -9.43 -15.98
CA MET A 1 4.21 -9.28 -14.80
C MET A 1 5.10 -9.64 -13.62
N THR A 2 5.49 -8.64 -12.84
CA THR A 2 6.33 -8.87 -11.66
C THR A 2 5.44 -9.54 -10.61
N ASP A 3 5.92 -10.59 -9.96
CA ASP A 3 5.15 -11.18 -8.87
C ASP A 3 4.98 -10.14 -7.76
N PRO A 4 3.78 -10.02 -7.17
CA PRO A 4 3.58 -9.14 -6.03
C PRO A 4 4.50 -9.61 -4.89
N PRO A 5 5.10 -8.67 -4.15
CA PRO A 5 5.83 -9.02 -2.95
C PRO A 5 4.97 -9.86 -1.99
N VAL A 6 5.53 -10.97 -1.49
CA VAL A 6 4.83 -11.95 -0.62
C VAL A 6 4.27 -11.29 0.64
N GLU A 7 4.91 -10.22 1.12
CA GLU A 7 4.43 -9.42 2.24
C GLU A 7 3.06 -8.80 2.00
N PHE A 8 2.65 -8.51 0.75
CA PHE A 8 1.34 -7.94 0.47
C PHE A 8 0.22 -8.96 0.66
N LEU A 9 0.43 -10.21 0.24
CA LEU A 9 -0.50 -11.28 0.50
C LEU A 9 -0.66 -11.53 2.01
N SER A 10 0.45 -11.50 2.75
CA SER A 10 0.44 -11.68 4.20
C SER A 10 -0.33 -10.57 4.89
N LEU A 11 -0.04 -9.30 4.57
CA LEU A 11 -0.75 -8.14 5.11
C LEU A 11 -2.26 -8.19 4.84
N LEU A 12 -2.66 -8.52 3.60
CA LEU A 12 -4.08 -8.60 3.24
C LEU A 12 -4.79 -9.75 3.96
N GLY A 13 -4.11 -10.88 4.15
CA GLY A 13 -4.62 -12.01 4.94
C GLY A 13 -4.79 -11.67 6.42
N ASP A 14 -3.76 -11.09 7.04
CA ASP A 14 -3.77 -10.69 8.45
C ASP A 14 -4.84 -9.62 8.74
N ALA A 15 -5.10 -8.74 7.76
CA ALA A 15 -6.16 -7.75 7.83
C ALA A 15 -7.58 -8.32 7.61
N GLY A 16 -7.72 -9.61 7.32
CA GLY A 16 -9.01 -10.24 7.01
C GLY A 16 -9.63 -9.75 5.70
N LEU A 17 -8.81 -9.24 4.77
CA LEU A 17 -9.27 -8.75 3.47
C LEU A 17 -9.30 -9.86 2.40
N LEU A 18 -8.63 -10.98 2.64
CA LEU A 18 -8.68 -12.16 1.77
C LEU A 18 -9.65 -13.21 2.31
N GLU A 19 -10.43 -13.81 1.43
CA GLU A 19 -11.19 -15.03 1.75
C GLU A 19 -10.29 -16.27 1.72
N ASP A 20 -10.71 -17.34 2.42
CA ASP A 20 -10.02 -18.63 2.39
C ASP A 20 -9.87 -19.16 0.95
N GLY A 21 -8.62 -19.44 0.57
CA GLY A 21 -8.27 -19.93 -0.77
C GLY A 21 -8.36 -18.90 -1.89
N GLU A 22 -8.55 -17.62 -1.57
CA GLU A 22 -8.51 -16.54 -2.55
C GLU A 22 -7.09 -16.34 -3.11
N SER A 23 -6.99 -16.13 -4.43
CA SER A 23 -5.74 -15.81 -5.13
C SER A 23 -5.95 -14.51 -5.90
N PRO A 24 -5.72 -13.34 -5.27
CA PRO A 24 -5.97 -12.06 -5.90
C PRO A 24 -4.99 -11.77 -7.03
N VAL A 25 -5.45 -11.02 -8.03
CA VAL A 25 -4.62 -10.55 -9.14
C VAL A 25 -4.01 -9.21 -8.76
N PHE A 26 -2.70 -9.07 -8.98
CA PHE A 26 -1.97 -7.85 -8.68
C PHE A 26 -1.48 -7.17 -9.96
N GLU A 27 -1.64 -5.85 -10.00
CA GLU A 27 -1.12 -4.98 -11.05
C GLU A 27 -0.26 -3.90 -10.41
N ALA A 28 1.01 -3.80 -10.84
CA ALA A 28 1.91 -2.74 -10.38
C ALA A 28 1.48 -1.39 -10.99
N MET A 29 1.35 -0.38 -10.15
CA MET A 29 0.97 0.97 -10.55
C MET A 29 2.22 1.84 -10.70
N GLU A 30 2.53 2.24 -11.92
CA GLU A 30 3.71 3.05 -12.24
C GLU A 30 3.46 4.57 -12.11
N GLY A 31 4.51 5.36 -12.29
CA GLY A 31 4.47 6.82 -12.32
C GLY A 31 5.04 7.50 -11.06
N GLY A 32 5.14 6.78 -9.94
CA GLY A 32 5.78 7.25 -8.71
C GLY A 32 7.20 6.69 -8.53
N VAL A 33 8.08 7.48 -7.91
CA VAL A 33 9.47 7.06 -7.63
C VAL A 33 9.70 6.63 -6.18
N ALA A 34 8.80 7.02 -5.27
CA ALA A 34 8.99 6.85 -3.83
C ALA A 34 8.41 5.56 -3.26
N SER A 35 7.49 4.91 -3.96
CA SER A 35 6.78 3.75 -3.41
C SER A 35 6.65 2.64 -4.44
N ASP A 36 6.48 1.42 -3.93
CA ASP A 36 5.76 0.39 -4.65
C ASP A 36 4.28 0.59 -4.39
N ILE A 37 3.50 0.70 -5.47
CA ILE A 37 2.05 0.86 -5.42
C ILE A 37 1.48 -0.24 -6.31
N TRP A 38 0.47 -0.93 -5.79
CA TRP A 38 -0.16 -2.06 -6.46
C TRP A 38 -1.67 -1.96 -6.33
N ARG A 39 -2.39 -2.26 -7.41
CA ARG A 39 -3.81 -2.61 -7.33
C ARG A 39 -3.90 -4.11 -7.10
N ALA A 40 -4.61 -4.51 -6.05
CA ALA A 40 -4.97 -5.90 -5.78
C ALA A 40 -6.47 -6.08 -6.04
N ASP A 41 -6.81 -6.87 -7.05
CA ASP A 41 -8.19 -7.17 -7.41
C ASP A 41 -8.67 -8.35 -6.54
N LEU A 42 -9.38 -8.03 -5.45
CA LEU A 42 -9.96 -8.99 -4.50
C LEU A 42 -11.42 -9.29 -4.85
N LYS A 43 -11.97 -10.39 -4.35
CA LYS A 43 -13.40 -10.73 -4.46
C LYS A 43 -14.31 -9.65 -3.87
N ARG A 44 -13.88 -9.03 -2.77
CA ARG A 44 -14.60 -7.93 -2.10
C ARG A 44 -14.48 -6.58 -2.84
N GLY A 45 -13.76 -6.55 -3.95
CA GLY A 45 -13.46 -5.35 -4.71
C GLY A 45 -11.97 -4.98 -4.65
N PRO A 46 -11.52 -4.11 -5.56
CA PRO A 46 -10.12 -3.74 -5.67
C PRO A 46 -9.66 -2.92 -4.46
N VAL A 47 -8.42 -3.16 -4.04
CA VAL A 47 -7.73 -2.35 -3.03
C VAL A 47 -6.38 -1.85 -3.56
N CYS A 48 -5.89 -0.77 -2.97
CA CYS A 48 -4.55 -0.26 -3.23
C CYS A 48 -3.61 -0.70 -2.10
N VAL A 49 -2.48 -1.32 -2.45
CA VAL A 49 -1.41 -1.66 -1.51
C VAL A 49 -0.22 -0.75 -1.81
N LYS A 50 0.31 -0.11 -0.77
CA LYS A 50 1.40 0.86 -0.88
C LYS A 50 2.51 0.55 0.12
N LYS A 51 3.75 0.56 -0.38
CA LYS A 51 4.97 0.34 0.39
C LYS A 51 5.99 1.45 0.13
N ALA A 52 6.52 2.05 1.18
CA ALA A 52 7.58 3.05 1.05
C ALA A 52 8.91 2.40 0.65
N LEU A 53 9.61 3.00 -0.31
CA LEU A 53 10.96 2.57 -0.68
C LEU A 53 12.01 3.37 0.10
N ALA A 54 13.07 2.68 0.56
CA ALA A 54 14.23 3.31 1.17
C ALA A 54 15.12 4.02 0.14
N LYS A 55 15.25 3.45 -1.06
CA LYS A 55 15.89 4.07 -2.23
C LYS A 55 14.84 4.35 -3.30
N LEU A 56 14.79 5.57 -3.79
CA LEU A 56 13.82 6.00 -4.79
C LEU A 56 14.18 5.45 -6.18
N LYS A 57 13.18 5.22 -7.03
CA LYS A 57 13.31 4.74 -8.41
C LYS A 57 13.72 5.87 -9.37
N VAL A 58 14.87 6.49 -9.09
CA VAL A 58 15.51 7.52 -9.93
C VAL A 58 16.94 7.11 -10.27
N ALA A 59 17.56 7.81 -11.22
CA ALA A 59 18.93 7.50 -11.64
C ALA A 59 19.95 7.81 -10.54
N GLU A 60 19.70 8.87 -9.78
CA GLU A 60 20.51 9.33 -8.66
C GLU A 60 20.30 8.47 -7.40
N ASP A 61 21.23 8.57 -6.45
CA ASP A 61 21.13 7.84 -5.19
C ASP A 61 20.26 8.59 -4.17
N TRP A 62 18.97 8.71 -4.48
CA TRP A 62 18.01 9.34 -3.58
C TRP A 62 17.48 8.35 -2.55
N ARG A 63 17.57 8.74 -1.28
CA ARG A 63 17.13 7.93 -0.14
C ARG A 63 16.15 8.70 0.72
N ALA A 64 15.17 7.99 1.25
CA ALA A 64 14.22 8.52 2.21
C ALA A 64 13.94 7.46 3.30
N PRO A 65 13.73 7.89 4.55
CA PRO A 65 13.34 6.97 5.62
C PRO A 65 11.99 6.29 5.32
N ILE A 66 11.84 5.02 5.69
CA ILE A 66 10.63 4.24 5.36
C ILE A 66 9.47 4.55 6.31
N GLU A 67 9.77 4.99 7.54
CA GLU A 67 8.78 5.35 8.56
C GLU A 67 7.82 6.47 8.13
N ARG A 68 8.11 7.16 7.02
CA ARG A 68 7.17 8.08 6.37
C ARG A 68 5.86 7.43 5.95
N ASN A 69 5.84 6.11 5.75
CA ASN A 69 4.61 5.37 5.46
C ASN A 69 3.61 5.48 6.62
N ALA A 70 4.11 5.41 7.86
CA ALA A 70 3.27 5.60 9.05
C ALA A 70 2.69 7.01 9.15
N TYR A 71 3.50 8.05 8.91
CA TYR A 71 3.02 9.44 8.91
C TYR A 71 2.01 9.72 7.79
N GLU A 72 2.18 9.09 6.62
CA GLU A 72 1.20 9.20 5.54
C GLU A 72 -0.15 8.62 5.93
N ALA A 73 -0.17 7.41 6.50
CA ALA A 73 -1.41 6.80 6.97
C ALA A 73 -2.08 7.63 8.07
N GLU A 74 -1.32 8.15 9.05
CA GLU A 74 -1.84 9.09 10.05
C GLU A 74 -2.43 10.35 9.42
N TRP A 75 -1.75 10.92 8.42
CA TRP A 75 -2.25 12.10 7.72
C TRP A 75 -3.55 11.82 6.95
N LEU A 76 -3.65 10.67 6.27
CA LEU A 76 -4.86 10.27 5.53
C LEU A 76 -6.05 10.09 6.48
N GLU A 77 -5.85 9.44 7.62
CA GLU A 77 -6.86 9.29 8.67
C GLU A 77 -7.32 10.67 9.20
N ILE A 78 -6.38 11.56 9.51
CA ILE A 78 -6.67 12.92 9.98
C ILE A 78 -7.46 13.69 8.91
N ALA A 79 -6.98 13.69 7.66
CA ALA A 79 -7.63 14.41 6.57
C ALA A 79 -9.08 13.94 6.35
N GLY A 80 -9.31 12.62 6.35
CA GLY A 80 -10.64 12.02 6.24
C GLY A 80 -11.56 12.35 7.42
N SER A 81 -10.99 12.52 8.63
CA SER A 81 -11.75 12.92 9.82
C SER A 81 -12.20 14.39 9.80
N ILE A 82 -11.41 15.27 9.17
CA ILE A 82 -11.70 16.71 9.06
C ILE A 82 -12.69 16.96 7.92
N ILE A 83 -12.45 16.37 6.75
CA ILE A 83 -13.33 16.47 5.58
C ILE A 83 -13.62 15.04 5.09
N PRO A 84 -14.80 14.47 5.39
CA PRO A 84 -15.18 13.15 4.90
C PRO A 84 -15.05 13.06 3.38
N GLY A 85 -14.32 12.05 2.90
CA GLY A 85 -14.06 11.83 1.47
C GLY A 85 -12.89 12.62 0.89
N ALA A 86 -12.17 13.43 1.67
CA ALA A 86 -10.96 14.12 1.19
C ALA A 86 -9.73 13.20 1.06
N ALA A 87 -9.76 12.04 1.70
CA ALA A 87 -8.71 11.02 1.64
C ALA A 87 -9.33 9.61 1.54
N PRO A 88 -8.62 8.64 0.95
CA PRO A 88 -9.01 7.23 1.00
C PRO A 88 -9.05 6.69 2.44
N GLU A 89 -9.91 5.71 2.67
CA GLU A 89 -9.94 4.94 3.92
C GLU A 89 -8.70 4.04 4.05
N ILE A 90 -8.11 4.01 5.24
CA ILE A 90 -7.02 3.07 5.56
C ILE A 90 -7.64 1.76 6.05
N LEU A 91 -7.50 0.70 5.24
CA LEU A 91 -8.04 -0.62 5.56
C LEU A 91 -7.13 -1.43 6.49
N ALA A 92 -5.82 -1.25 6.37
CA ALA A 92 -4.81 -2.00 7.12
C ALA A 92 -3.48 -1.26 7.11
N ARG A 93 -2.64 -1.55 8.11
CA ARG A 93 -1.27 -1.02 8.24
C ARG A 93 -0.34 -2.13 8.72
N ASP A 94 0.85 -2.20 8.15
CA ASP A 94 1.92 -3.03 8.69
C ASP A 94 2.69 -2.21 9.73
N ALA A 95 2.68 -2.64 11.00
CA ALA A 95 3.37 -1.93 12.08
C ALA A 95 4.90 -1.97 11.94
N ALA A 96 5.44 -2.86 11.10
CA ALA A 96 6.87 -2.91 10.81
C ALA A 96 7.34 -1.83 9.81
N GLN A 97 6.43 -1.02 9.25
CA GLN A 97 6.74 -0.05 8.18
C GLN A 97 6.00 1.30 8.27
#